data_AF-A0A7S3MW94-F1
#
_entry.id   AF-A0A7S3MW94-F1
#
_cell.length_a   1.000
_cell.length_b   1.000
_cell.length_c   1.000
_cell.angle_alpha   90.00
_cell.angle_beta   90.00
_cell.angle_gamma   90.00
#
_symmetry.space_group_name_H-M   'P 1'
#
loop_
_entity.id
_entity.type
_entity.pdbx_description
1 polymer ?
#
loop_
_entity_poly.entity_id
_entity_poly.type
_entity_poly.pdbx_seq_one_letter_code
_entity_poly.pdbx_strand_id
1 'polypeptide(L)'
;KDKKVTMKEGQVTSQENRSLYEQLLLACLEKIKKTVPKKYKELRDFTSEGIETVKADRTQPVLSANKYFRIFKLALDTKIPRLTESILYHIQKLVAHGLMDGNHPDDCLYPDGEKPKSNGTLPRRLVDAIVDEVCKQTAERDQQVQLQ
;
A
#
# COMPACT_ATOMS: atom_id res chain seq x y z
N LYS A 1 0.73 4.61 -51.77
CA LYS A 1 -0.27 4.12 -50.80
C LYS A 1 0.46 3.84 -49.50
N ASP A 2 0.81 4.91 -48.78
CA ASP A 2 1.56 4.82 -47.53
C ASP A 2 0.58 4.69 -46.37
N LYS A 3 0.49 3.47 -45.82
CA LYS A 3 -0.22 3.23 -44.58
C LYS A 3 0.64 3.76 -43.44
N LYS A 4 0.27 4.94 -42.94
CA LYS A 4 0.79 5.52 -41.70
C LYS A 4 0.43 4.59 -40.53
N VAL A 5 1.38 3.78 -40.11
CA VAL A 5 1.29 3.00 -38.86
C VAL A 5 1.44 4.00 -37.70
N THR A 6 0.32 4.44 -37.15
CA THR A 6 0.30 5.22 -35.91
C THR A 6 -0.16 4.27 -34.81
N MET A 7 0.78 3.76 -34.00
CA MET A 7 0.50 2.85 -32.88
C MET A 7 0.87 3.52 -31.55
N LYS A 8 -0.15 3.64 -30.67
CA LYS A 8 -0.16 3.07 -29.31
C LYS A 8 0.79 3.55 -28.20
N GLU A 9 1.34 4.77 -28.18
CA GLU A 9 2.14 5.18 -27.00
C GLU A 9 1.32 5.41 -25.71
N GLY A 10 0.05 5.82 -25.81
CA GLY A 10 -0.80 6.09 -24.63
C GLY A 10 -1.55 4.89 -24.04
N GLN A 11 -1.72 3.79 -24.78
CA GLN A 11 -2.45 2.60 -24.31
C GLN A 11 -1.54 1.57 -23.63
N VAL A 12 -0.28 1.48 -24.06
CA VAL A 12 0.70 0.52 -23.53
C VAL A 12 1.09 0.86 -22.10
N THR A 13 1.35 2.14 -21.81
CA THR A 13 1.69 2.66 -20.48
C THR A 13 0.56 2.47 -19.45
N SER A 14 -0.70 2.62 -19.85
CA SER A 14 -1.85 2.41 -18.95
C SER A 14 -2.05 0.93 -18.59
N GLN A 15 -1.82 0.01 -19.52
CA GLN A 15 -1.98 -1.42 -19.28
C GLN A 15 -0.81 -2.00 -18.47
N GLU A 16 0.41 -1.53 -18.71
CA GLU A 16 1.60 -1.91 -17.94
C GLU A 16 1.52 -1.41 -16.49
N ASN A 17 1.13 -0.15 -16.27
CA ASN A 17 0.91 0.39 -14.92
C ASN A 17 -0.19 -0.37 -14.16
N ARG A 18 -1.22 -0.83 -14.88
CA ARG A 18 -2.26 -1.67 -14.29
C ARG A 18 -1.75 -3.03 -13.86
N SER A 19 -1.00 -3.70 -14.74
CA SER A 19 -0.41 -5.00 -14.42
C SER A 19 0.54 -4.88 -13.23
N LEU A 20 1.37 -3.84 -13.21
CA LEU A 20 2.29 -3.57 -12.10
C LEU A 20 1.55 -3.26 -10.79
N TYR A 21 0.50 -2.45 -10.85
CA TYR A 21 -0.36 -2.15 -9.71
C TYR A 21 -0.97 -3.41 -9.11
N GLU A 22 -1.56 -4.28 -9.94
CA GLU A 22 -2.13 -5.54 -9.48
C GLU A 22 -1.05 -6.48 -8.95
N GLN A 23 0.09 -6.59 -9.64
CA GLN A 23 1.21 -7.42 -9.19
C GLN A 23 1.72 -6.99 -7.82
N LEU A 24 1.96 -5.69 -7.59
CA LEU A 24 2.48 -5.20 -6.32
C LEU A 24 1.43 -5.25 -5.20
N LEU A 25 0.24 -4.69 -5.45
CA LEU A 25 -0.78 -4.55 -4.42
C LEU A 25 -1.41 -5.90 -4.07
N LEU A 26 -1.82 -6.70 -5.06
CA LEU A 26 -2.44 -8.01 -4.77
C LEU A 26 -1.44 -8.98 -4.16
N ALA A 27 -0.18 -8.99 -4.62
CA ALA A 27 0.82 -9.87 -4.01
C ALA A 27 0.99 -9.57 -2.52
N CYS A 28 1.06 -8.29 -2.15
CA CYS A 28 1.16 -7.88 -0.75
C CYS A 28 -0.10 -8.26 0.04
N LEU A 29 -1.30 -7.94 -0.45
CA LEU A 29 -2.56 -8.23 0.24
C LEU A 29 -2.79 -9.75 0.41
N GLU A 30 -2.51 -10.55 -0.61
CA GLU A 30 -2.62 -12.01 -0.54
C GLU A 30 -1.58 -12.59 0.44
N LYS A 31 -0.38 -12.00 0.54
CA LYS A 31 0.63 -12.37 1.54
C LYS A 31 0.14 -12.07 2.95
N ILE A 32 -0.39 -10.86 3.20
CA ILE A 32 -0.99 -10.46 4.48
C ILE A 32 -2.07 -11.47 4.88
N LYS A 33 -3.05 -11.73 4.00
CA LYS A 33 -4.16 -12.65 4.28
C LYS A 33 -3.71 -14.07 4.67
N LYS A 34 -2.63 -14.55 4.06
CA LYS A 34 -2.05 -15.89 4.32
C LYS A 34 -1.21 -15.94 5.59
N THR A 35 -0.49 -14.87 5.91
CA THR A 35 0.46 -14.85 7.02
C THR A 35 -0.16 -14.40 8.34
N VAL A 36 -1.16 -13.51 8.30
CA VAL A 36 -1.84 -13.01 9.51
C VAL A 36 -2.60 -14.16 10.23
N PRO A 37 -2.32 -14.40 11.52
CA PRO A 37 -2.98 -15.44 12.31
C PRO A 37 -4.50 -15.27 12.42
N LYS A 38 -5.22 -16.38 12.62
CA LYS A 38 -6.70 -16.39 12.75
C LYS A 38 -7.25 -15.49 13.87
N LYS A 39 -6.46 -15.20 14.91
CA LYS A 39 -6.85 -14.30 16.00
C LYS A 39 -7.12 -12.86 15.53
N TYR A 40 -6.51 -12.43 14.42
CA TYR A 40 -6.75 -11.12 13.81
C TYR A 40 -7.84 -11.22 12.74
N LYS A 41 -9.03 -11.70 13.13
CA LYS A 41 -10.14 -11.95 12.19
C LYS A 41 -10.50 -10.70 11.39
N GLU A 42 -10.67 -9.57 12.06
CA GLU A 42 -11.05 -8.30 11.44
C GLU A 42 -10.05 -7.85 10.36
N LEU A 43 -8.75 -7.96 10.64
CA LEU A 43 -7.71 -7.66 9.64
C LEU A 43 -7.80 -8.58 8.43
N ARG A 44 -8.05 -9.88 8.62
CA ARG A 44 -8.19 -10.85 7.52
C ARG A 44 -9.43 -10.60 6.67
N ASP A 45 -10.54 -10.24 7.31
CA ASP A 45 -11.80 -9.90 6.64
C ASP A 45 -11.61 -8.61 5.83
N PHE A 46 -11.05 -7.56 6.45
CA PHE A 46 -10.74 -6.29 5.79
C PHE A 46 -9.74 -6.43 4.63
N THR A 47 -8.72 -7.29 4.79
CA THR A 47 -7.78 -7.61 3.70
C THR A 47 -8.48 -8.33 2.55
N SER A 48 -9.45 -9.20 2.85
CA SER A 48 -10.20 -9.93 1.82
C SER A 48 -11.09 -9.00 0.99
N GLU A 49 -11.79 -8.09 1.64
CA GLU A 49 -12.55 -7.03 0.98
C GLU A 49 -11.64 -6.13 0.11
N GLY A 50 -10.45 -5.79 0.61
CA GLY A 50 -9.44 -5.06 -0.15
C GLY A 50 -9.04 -5.79 -1.44
N ILE A 51 -8.75 -7.10 -1.35
CA ILE A 51 -8.42 -7.95 -2.51
C ILE A 51 -9.55 -7.98 -3.53
N GLU A 52 -10.79 -8.17 -3.08
CA GLU A 52 -11.97 -8.20 -3.94
C GLU A 52 -12.17 -6.85 -4.64
N THR A 53 -12.02 -5.76 -3.91
CA THR A 53 -12.10 -4.40 -4.45
C THR A 53 -11.07 -4.20 -5.56
N VAL A 54 -9.80 -4.53 -5.33
CA VAL A 54 -8.75 -4.38 -6.36
C VAL A 54 -9.08 -5.20 -7.62
N LYS A 55 -9.58 -6.43 -7.46
CA LYS A 55 -9.93 -7.33 -8.57
C LYS A 55 -11.15 -6.85 -9.36
N ALA A 56 -12.12 -6.23 -8.68
CA ALA A 56 -13.35 -5.71 -9.27
C ALA A 56 -13.12 -4.38 -10.00
N ASP A 57 -12.20 -3.56 -9.51
CA ASP A 57 -11.99 -2.18 -9.93
C ASP A 57 -11.18 -2.08 -11.24
N ARG A 58 -11.57 -2.81 -12.29
CA ARG A 58 -10.84 -2.95 -13.57
C ARG A 58 -10.87 -1.74 -14.49
N THR A 59 -11.78 -0.81 -14.22
CA THR A 59 -12.10 0.31 -15.12
C THR A 59 -11.64 1.66 -14.59
N GLN A 60 -11.03 1.71 -13.39
CA GLN A 60 -10.58 2.97 -12.82
C GLN A 60 -9.50 3.62 -13.69
N PRO A 61 -9.70 4.89 -14.13
CA PRO A 61 -8.76 5.59 -14.98
C PRO A 61 -7.49 6.00 -14.23
N VAL A 62 -7.57 6.13 -12.90
CA VAL A 62 -6.47 6.47 -12.02
C VAL A 62 -6.28 5.34 -11.02
N LEU A 63 -5.09 4.78 -10.98
CA LEU A 63 -4.73 3.72 -10.05
C LEU A 63 -4.10 4.35 -8.81
N SER A 64 -4.66 4.08 -7.64
CA SER A 64 -4.10 4.55 -6.37
C SER A 64 -4.21 3.49 -5.30
N ALA A 65 -3.08 3.18 -4.68
CA ALA A 65 -2.97 2.27 -3.56
C ALA A 65 -3.19 2.96 -2.21
N ASN A 66 -3.37 4.29 -2.17
CA ASN A 66 -3.52 5.07 -0.93
C ASN A 66 -4.60 4.48 0.00
N LYS A 67 -5.77 4.15 -0.57
CA LYS A 67 -6.90 3.58 0.17
C LYS A 67 -6.61 2.24 0.88
N TYR A 68 -5.55 1.54 0.46
CA TYR A 68 -5.15 0.25 1.04
C TYR A 68 -4.04 0.36 2.08
N PHE A 69 -3.44 1.54 2.26
CA PHE A 69 -2.37 1.72 3.26
C PHE A 69 -2.82 1.35 4.67
N ARG A 70 -4.10 1.58 5.01
CA ARG A 70 -4.67 1.16 6.30
C ARG A 70 -4.52 -0.34 6.56
N ILE A 71 -4.62 -1.19 5.53
CA ILE A 71 -4.39 -2.63 5.66
C ILE A 71 -2.91 -2.90 5.99
N PHE A 72 -1.99 -2.20 5.32
CA PHE A 72 -0.55 -2.33 5.57
C PHE A 72 -0.19 -1.92 6.99
N LYS A 73 -0.69 -0.77 7.45
CA LYS A 73 -0.49 -0.29 8.82
C LYS A 73 -0.93 -1.33 9.86
N LEU A 74 -2.16 -1.82 9.76
CA LEU A 74 -2.68 -2.85 10.68
C LEU A 74 -1.87 -4.15 10.62
N ALA A 75 -1.35 -4.52 9.44
CA ALA A 75 -0.52 -5.70 9.28
C ALA A 75 0.89 -5.52 9.87
N LEU A 76 1.48 -4.31 9.78
CA LEU A 76 2.75 -3.97 10.44
C LEU A 76 2.64 -4.03 11.96
N ASP A 77 1.51 -3.58 12.52
CA ASP A 77 1.21 -3.65 13.96
C ASP A 77 1.17 -5.11 14.51
N THR A 78 1.08 -6.12 13.64
CA THR A 78 1.16 -7.53 14.06
C THR A 78 2.56 -7.97 14.46
N LYS A 79 3.60 -7.20 14.10
CA LYS A 79 5.02 -7.45 14.41
C LYS A 79 5.50 -8.85 13.99
N ILE A 80 5.04 -9.33 12.84
CA ILE A 80 5.50 -10.59 12.25
C ILE A 80 6.67 -10.26 11.30
N PRO A 81 7.95 -10.55 11.64
CA PRO A 81 9.10 -9.96 10.93
C PRO A 81 9.11 -10.19 9.41
N ARG A 82 8.89 -11.45 8.99
CA ARG A 82 8.81 -11.79 7.55
C ARG A 82 7.66 -11.12 6.82
N LEU A 83 6.59 -10.77 7.53
CA LEU A 83 5.48 -10.03 6.95
C LEU A 83 5.82 -8.54 6.89
N THR A 84 6.41 -8.00 7.96
CA THR A 84 6.90 -6.61 8.02
C THR A 84 7.86 -6.31 6.88
N GLU A 85 8.90 -7.12 6.70
CA GLU A 85 9.85 -7.02 5.59
C GLU A 85 9.13 -6.98 4.24
N SER A 86 8.20 -7.92 4.03
CA SER A 86 7.43 -8.00 2.79
C SER A 86 6.56 -6.77 2.55
N ILE A 87 5.93 -6.22 3.59
CA ILE A 87 5.08 -5.03 3.48
C ILE A 87 5.93 -3.80 3.15
N LEU A 88 7.04 -3.60 3.86
CA LEU A 88 7.96 -2.47 3.64
C LEU A 88 8.48 -2.45 2.20
N TYR A 89 8.91 -3.62 1.68
CA TYR A 89 9.30 -3.77 0.28
C TYR A 89 8.19 -3.32 -0.69
N HIS A 90 6.94 -3.73 -0.47
CA HIS A 90 5.84 -3.36 -1.37
C HIS A 90 5.45 -1.88 -1.24
N ILE A 91 5.49 -1.29 -0.04
CA ILE A 91 5.29 0.16 0.16
C ILE A 91 6.33 0.92 -0.66
N GLN A 92 7.61 0.57 -0.53
CA GLN A 92 8.69 1.19 -1.30
C GLN A 92 8.42 1.13 -2.82
N LYS A 93 8.04 -0.04 -3.34
CA LYS A 93 7.75 -0.21 -4.77
C LYS A 93 6.53 0.59 -5.22
N LEU A 94 5.43 0.57 -4.44
CA LEU A 94 4.23 1.33 -4.77
C LEU A 94 4.50 2.84 -4.80
N VAL A 95 5.31 3.35 -3.86
CA VAL A 95 5.75 4.76 -3.83
C VAL A 95 6.64 5.08 -5.03
N ALA A 96 7.66 4.25 -5.29
CA ALA A 96 8.62 4.47 -6.38
C ALA A 96 7.97 4.49 -7.78
N HIS A 97 6.87 3.75 -7.97
CA HIS A 97 6.10 3.72 -9.21
C HIS A 97 4.96 4.75 -9.26
N GLY A 98 4.83 5.63 -8.27
CA GLY A 98 3.77 6.64 -8.22
C GLY A 98 2.37 6.06 -8.01
N LEU A 99 2.27 4.81 -7.55
CA LEU A 99 1.01 4.12 -7.27
C LEU A 99 0.51 4.41 -5.83
N MET A 100 1.40 4.88 -4.96
CA MET A 100 1.09 5.35 -3.60
C MET A 100 1.84 6.66 -3.36
N ASP A 101 1.15 7.79 -3.47
CA ASP A 101 1.75 9.12 -3.29
C ASP A 101 1.47 9.73 -1.91
N GLY A 102 0.52 9.15 -1.16
CA GLY A 102 0.08 9.67 0.13
C GLY A 102 -0.60 11.05 0.08
N ASN A 103 -0.98 11.54 -1.11
CA ASN A 103 -1.77 12.76 -1.31
C ASN A 103 -3.26 12.50 -1.04
N HIS A 104 -3.55 11.93 0.13
CA HIS A 104 -4.87 11.57 0.62
C HIS A 104 -4.96 12.04 2.08
N PRO A 105 -6.14 12.40 2.60
CA PRO A 105 -6.30 12.67 4.03
C PRO A 105 -5.82 11.49 4.89
N ASP A 106 -5.20 11.77 6.03
CA ASP A 106 -4.84 10.71 6.97
C ASP A 106 -6.10 10.14 7.67
N ASP A 107 -6.64 9.07 7.07
CA ASP A 107 -7.80 8.28 7.49
C ASP A 107 -7.41 6.98 8.22
N CYS A 108 -6.15 6.86 8.65
CA CYS A 108 -5.70 5.75 9.47
C CYS A 108 -6.39 5.74 10.84
N LEU A 109 -6.59 4.54 11.38
CA LEU A 109 -6.97 4.38 12.77
C LEU A 109 -5.74 4.50 13.67
N TYR A 110 -5.91 5.24 14.75
CA TYR A 110 -4.92 5.42 15.80
C TYR A 110 -5.57 5.05 17.13
N PRO A 111 -4.82 4.49 18.09
CA PRO A 111 -5.29 4.37 19.46
C PRO A 111 -5.71 5.74 20.02
N ASP A 112 -6.60 5.73 21.01
CA ASP A 112 -7.13 6.95 21.60
C ASP A 112 -5.99 7.84 22.13
N GLY A 113 -5.96 9.09 21.66
CA GLY A 113 -4.93 10.07 22.02
C GLY A 113 -3.58 9.91 21.31
N GLU A 114 -3.40 8.88 20.48
CA GLU A 114 -2.15 8.62 19.76
C GLU A 114 -2.14 9.16 18.32
N LYS A 115 -3.24 9.73 17.82
CA LYS A 115 -3.24 10.37 16.50
C LYS A 115 -2.21 11.51 16.49
N PRO A 116 -1.17 11.44 15.64
CA PRO A 116 -0.17 12.47 15.65
C PRO A 116 -0.78 13.82 15.26
N LYS A 117 -0.32 14.87 15.95
CA LYS A 117 -0.74 16.24 15.66
C LYS A 117 -0.32 16.62 14.23
N SER A 118 -1.08 17.50 13.60
CA SER A 118 -0.64 18.14 12.35
C SER A 118 0.74 18.80 12.58
N ASN A 119 1.58 18.76 11.55
CA ASN A 119 2.93 19.32 11.53
C ASN A 119 2.94 20.87 11.44
N GLY A 120 1.83 21.55 11.72
CA GLY A 120 1.72 23.01 11.73
C GLY A 120 0.46 23.51 11.04
N THR A 121 0.63 24.29 9.97
CA THR A 121 -0.45 25.00 9.26
C THR A 121 -1.25 24.15 8.27
N LEU A 122 -0.76 22.96 7.89
CA LEU A 122 -1.43 22.10 6.92
C LEU A 122 -2.01 20.83 7.58
N PRO A 123 -3.18 20.34 7.13
CA PRO A 123 -3.70 19.05 7.59
C PRO A 123 -2.71 17.92 7.30
N ARG A 124 -2.56 17.01 8.27
CA ARG A 124 -1.76 15.78 8.13
C ARG A 124 -2.29 14.94 6.97
N ARG A 125 -1.38 14.43 6.15
CA ARG A 125 -1.68 13.60 4.97
C ARG A 125 -1.25 12.15 5.20
N LEU A 126 -1.74 11.27 4.34
CA LEU A 126 -1.41 9.85 4.38
C LEU A 126 0.09 9.60 4.24
N VAL A 127 0.82 10.44 3.49
CA VAL A 127 2.29 10.34 3.41
C VAL A 127 2.97 10.48 4.77
N ASP A 128 2.46 11.34 5.66
CA ASP A 128 2.98 11.48 7.01
C ASP A 128 2.77 10.18 7.81
N ALA A 129 1.61 9.53 7.64
CA ALA A 129 1.32 8.23 8.26
C ALA A 129 2.18 7.10 7.69
N ILE A 130 2.46 7.11 6.38
CA ILE A 130 3.36 6.16 5.72
C ILE A 130 4.76 6.27 6.31
N VAL A 131 5.32 7.48 6.37
CA VAL A 131 6.68 7.72 6.88
C VAL A 131 6.78 7.34 8.35
N ASP A 132 5.83 7.77 9.17
CA ASP A 132 5.82 7.42 10.60
C ASP A 132 5.80 5.90 10.80
N GLU A 133 5.01 5.18 10.01
CA GLU A 133 4.89 3.74 10.14
C GLU A 133 6.14 2.99 9.70
N VAL A 134 6.82 3.45 8.64
CA VAL A 134 8.14 2.94 8.22
C VAL A 134 9.17 3.19 9.31
N CYS A 135 9.26 4.42 9.84
CA CYS A 135 10.19 4.76 10.91
C CYS A 135 9.96 3.96 12.19
N LYS A 136 8.72 3.60 12.53
CA LYS A 136 8.45 2.73 13.68
C LYS A 136 9.08 1.34 13.55
N GLN A 137 9.20 0.81 12.33
CA GLN A 137 9.75 -0.52 12.12
C GLN A 137 11.26 -0.58 12.40
N THR A 138 11.98 0.55 12.48
CA THR A 138 13.41 0.55 12.81
C THR A 138 13.69 0.10 14.24
N ALA A 139 12.67 0.10 15.11
CA ALA A 139 12.79 -0.44 16.47
C ALA A 139 12.82 -1.98 16.51
N GLU A 140 12.48 -2.66 15.41
CA GLU A 140 12.56 -4.11 15.32
C GLU A 140 14.01 -4.58 15.34
N ARG A 141 14.25 -5.75 15.95
CA ARG A 141 15.61 -6.33 16.06
C ARG A 141 16.05 -7.09 14.82
N ASP A 142 15.11 -7.45 13.96
CA ASP A 142 15.37 -8.24 12.77
C ASP A 142 16.14 -7.40 11.74
N GLN A 143 17.34 -7.85 11.36
CA GLN A 143 18.21 -7.12 10.42
C GLN A 143 17.62 -6.99 9.03
N GLN A 144 16.80 -7.96 8.59
CA GLN A 144 16.14 -7.87 7.28
C GLN A 144 15.05 -6.80 7.32
N VAL A 145 14.33 -6.67 8.44
CA VAL A 145 13.38 -5.58 8.63
C VAL A 145 14.09 -4.22 8.70
N GLN A 146 15.22 -4.12 9.41
CA GLN A 146 15.98 -2.86 9.50
C GLN A 146 16.59 -2.41 8.16
N LEU A 147 16.90 -3.35 7.27
CA LEU A 147 17.43 -3.06 5.93
C LEU A 147 16.35 -2.51 4.98
N GLN A 148 15.10 -2.91 5.17
CA GLN A 148 13.95 -2.44 4.37
C GLN A 148 13.48 -1.05 4.81
#